data_AF-A0A357V345-F1
#
_entry.id   AF-A0A357V345-F1
#
_cell.length_a   1.000
_cell.length_b   1.000
_cell.length_c   1.000
_cell.angle_alpha   90.00
_cell.angle_beta   90.00
_cell.angle_gamma   90.00
#
_symmetry.space_group_name_H-M   'P 1'
#
loop_
_entity.id
_entity.type
_entity.pdbx_description
1 polymer ?
#
loop_
_entity_poly.entity_id
_entity_poly.type
_entity_poly.pdbx_seq_one_letter_code
_entity_poly.pdbx_strand_id
1 'polypeptide(L)'
;PIGQNQGVQFPIARCYAETEAAALMVQKAAETFDAGEEVGAMANMCKLLASEATWHAADTCLQTHGGFGFAREYDVERKFRETRLFQTAPISTNLILSYIAEHVLEMPRSF
;
A
#
# COMPACT_ATOMS: atom_id res chain seq x y z
N PRO A 1 -4.62 26.73 9.73
CA PRO A 1 -4.94 25.29 9.61
C PRO A 1 -3.67 24.44 9.79
N ILE A 2 -3.72 23.26 10.42
CA ILE A 2 -2.49 22.49 10.74
C ILE A 2 -1.70 22.05 9.48
N GLY A 3 -2.40 21.84 8.35
CA GLY A 3 -1.80 21.49 7.06
C GLY A 3 -1.00 22.61 6.37
N GLN A 4 -0.80 23.77 7.00
CA GLN A 4 0.14 24.79 6.53
C GLN A 4 1.58 24.50 6.95
N ASN A 5 1.78 23.62 7.93
CA ASN A 5 3.09 23.24 8.41
C ASN A 5 3.71 22.19 7.49
N GLN A 6 4.92 22.44 6.99
CA GLN A 6 5.62 21.52 6.08
C GLN A 6 5.84 20.12 6.68
N GLY A 7 6.03 20.03 8.01
CA GLY A 7 6.10 18.75 8.73
C GLY A 7 4.82 17.90 8.63
N VAL A 8 3.68 18.51 8.29
CA VAL A 8 2.42 17.82 8.01
C VAL A 8 2.21 17.65 6.50
N GLN A 9 2.60 18.64 5.69
CA GLN A 9 2.43 18.59 4.24
C GLN A 9 3.26 17.48 3.59
N PHE A 10 4.53 17.34 3.94
CA PHE A 10 5.43 16.44 3.21
C PHE A 10 5.05 14.96 3.37
N PRO A 11 4.72 14.45 4.58
CA PRO A 11 4.24 13.08 4.72
C PRO A 11 2.95 12.82 3.94
N ILE A 12 1.99 13.76 3.99
CA ILE A 12 0.72 13.64 3.24
C ILE A 12 0.97 13.63 1.74
N ALA A 13 1.82 14.53 1.23
CA ALA A 13 2.15 14.59 -0.19
C ALA A 13 2.87 13.32 -0.68
N ARG A 14 3.73 12.73 0.16
CA ARG A 14 4.35 11.44 -0.12
C ARG A 14 3.31 10.32 -0.19
N CYS A 15 2.42 10.23 0.79
CA CYS A 15 1.35 9.22 0.81
C CYS A 15 0.44 9.35 -0.42
N TYR A 16 0.15 10.58 -0.85
CA TYR A 16 -0.60 10.85 -2.07
C TYR A 16 0.13 10.27 -3.30
N ALA A 17 1.41 10.59 -3.48
CA ALA A 17 2.20 10.08 -4.61
C ALA A 17 2.30 8.53 -4.62
N GLU A 18 2.48 7.92 -3.45
CA GLU A 18 2.52 6.46 -3.31
C GLU A 18 1.16 5.82 -3.63
N THR A 19 0.06 6.47 -3.23
CA THR A 19 -1.31 6.01 -3.53
C THR A 19 -1.61 6.10 -5.03
N GLU A 20 -1.24 7.20 -5.68
CA GLU A 20 -1.40 7.36 -7.13
C GLU A 20 -0.59 6.30 -7.90
N ALA A 21 0.65 6.04 -7.49
CA ALA A 21 1.48 5.01 -8.10
C ALA A 21 0.86 3.61 -7.95
N ALA A 22 0.35 3.27 -6.76
CA ALA A 22 -0.35 2.01 -6.53
C ALA A 22 -1.64 1.90 -7.35
N ALA A 23 -2.42 2.98 -7.44
CA ALA A 23 -3.66 3.03 -8.21
C ALA A 23 -3.40 2.83 -9.72
N LEU A 24 -2.38 3.49 -10.27
CA LEU A 24 -1.99 3.32 -11.67
C LEU A 24 -1.55 1.88 -11.97
N MET A 25 -0.81 1.25 -11.05
CA MET A 25 -0.43 -0.16 -11.19
C MET A 25 -1.66 -1.08 -11.21
N VAL A 26 -2.62 -0.84 -10.31
CA VAL A 26 -3.88 -1.61 -10.22
C VAL A 26 -4.71 -1.42 -11.48
N GLN A 27 -4.86 -0.19 -11.96
CA GLN A 27 -5.60 0.09 -13.18
C GLN A 27 -4.98 -0.65 -14.37
N LYS A 28 -3.65 -0.55 -14.52
CA LYS A 28 -2.94 -1.28 -15.59
C LYS A 28 -3.16 -2.79 -15.47
N ALA A 29 -3.10 -3.35 -14.26
CA ALA A 29 -3.32 -4.78 -14.04
C ALA A 29 -4.75 -5.22 -14.39
N ALA A 30 -5.74 -4.39 -14.07
CA ALA A 30 -7.14 -4.63 -14.45
C ALA A 30 -7.32 -4.60 -15.98
N GLU A 31 -6.76 -3.59 -16.66
CA GLU A 31 -6.81 -3.48 -18.12
C GLU A 31 -6.14 -4.68 -18.81
N THR A 32 -4.97 -5.12 -18.32
CA THR A 32 -4.27 -6.32 -18.82
C THR A 32 -5.08 -7.60 -18.58
N PHE A 33 -5.73 -7.73 -17.41
CA PHE A 33 -6.58 -8.87 -17.10
C PHE A 33 -7.81 -8.93 -18.03
N ASP A 34 -8.48 -7.79 -18.25
CA ASP A 34 -9.64 -7.68 -19.11
C ASP A 34 -9.30 -7.97 -20.59
N ALA A 35 -8.05 -7.73 -20.99
CA ALA A 35 -7.52 -8.11 -22.31
C ALA A 35 -7.24 -9.63 -22.45
N GLY A 36 -7.37 -10.41 -21.37
CA GLY A 36 -7.10 -11.85 -21.36
C GLY A 36 -5.61 -12.21 -21.27
N GLU A 37 -4.76 -11.26 -20.87
CA GLU A 37 -3.32 -11.46 -20.73
C GLU A 37 -2.95 -11.97 -19.32
N GLU A 38 -1.71 -12.46 -19.18
CA GLU A 38 -1.16 -12.91 -17.90
C GLU A 38 -0.91 -11.72 -16.96
N VAL A 39 -1.36 -11.82 -15.70
CA VAL A 39 -1.28 -10.73 -14.72
C VAL A 39 -0.70 -11.12 -13.38
N GLY A 40 -0.18 -12.34 -13.22
CA GLY A 40 0.34 -12.86 -11.95
C GLY A 40 1.43 -11.98 -11.36
N ALA A 41 2.39 -11.54 -12.19
CA ALA A 41 3.42 -10.59 -11.76
C ALA A 41 2.82 -9.25 -11.33
N MET A 42 1.91 -8.69 -12.14
CA MET A 42 1.28 -7.41 -11.87
C MET A 42 0.40 -7.44 -10.62
N ALA A 43 -0.38 -8.50 -10.41
CA ALA A 43 -1.22 -8.68 -9.24
C ALA A 43 -0.40 -8.73 -7.94
N ASN A 44 0.74 -9.43 -7.96
CA ASN A 44 1.69 -9.45 -6.85
C ASN A 44 2.24 -8.06 -6.53
N MET A 45 2.73 -7.33 -7.55
CA MET A 45 3.21 -5.97 -7.39
C MET A 45 2.11 -4.99 -6.94
N CYS A 46 0.88 -5.12 -7.45
CA CYS A 46 -0.27 -4.33 -7.01
C CYS A 46 -0.56 -4.52 -5.52
N LYS A 47 -0.63 -5.77 -5.05
CA LYS A 47 -0.85 -6.07 -3.64
C LYS A 47 0.24 -5.43 -2.78
N LEU A 48 1.50 -5.60 -3.15
CA LEU A 48 2.64 -5.04 -2.42
C LEU A 48 2.51 -3.52 -2.29
N LEU A 49 2.47 -2.82 -3.42
CA LEU A 49 2.44 -1.36 -3.47
C LEU A 49 1.21 -0.79 -2.77
N ALA A 50 0.01 -1.35 -3.00
CA ALA A 50 -1.20 -0.87 -2.36
C ALA A 50 -1.20 -1.12 -0.85
N SER A 51 -0.66 -2.26 -0.40
CA SER A 51 -0.57 -2.56 1.04
C SER A 51 0.39 -1.60 1.75
N GLU A 52 1.52 -1.26 1.15
CA GLU A 52 2.50 -0.32 1.71
C GLU A 52 1.98 1.12 1.70
N ALA A 53 1.41 1.56 0.57
CA ALA A 53 0.83 2.90 0.45
C ALA A 53 -0.30 3.13 1.48
N THR A 54 -1.19 2.14 1.67
CA THR A 54 -2.25 2.24 2.68
C THR A 54 -1.70 2.25 4.11
N TRP A 55 -0.65 1.47 4.40
CA TRP A 55 0.03 1.49 5.69
C TRP A 55 0.63 2.87 6.00
N HIS A 56 1.38 3.46 5.06
CA HIS A 56 1.97 4.79 5.24
C HIS A 56 0.93 5.90 5.37
N ALA A 57 -0.15 5.83 4.57
CA ALA A 57 -1.24 6.79 4.64
C ALA A 57 -1.96 6.74 6.00
N ALA A 58 -2.23 5.55 6.52
CA ALA A 58 -2.88 5.38 7.81
C ALA A 58 -2.00 5.86 8.98
N ASP A 59 -0.70 5.54 8.96
CA ASP A 59 0.26 6.00 9.97
C ASP A 59 0.40 7.52 9.96
N THR A 60 0.53 8.12 8.77
CA THR A 60 0.57 9.57 8.59
C THR A 60 -0.71 10.24 9.10
N CYS A 61 -1.88 9.64 8.82
CA CYS A 61 -3.16 10.15 9.30
C CYS A 61 -3.24 10.13 10.84
N LEU A 62 -2.83 9.01 11.46
CA LEU A 62 -2.78 8.83 12.91
C LEU A 62 -1.86 9.89 13.54
N GLN A 63 -0.64 10.03 13.04
CA GLN A 63 0.34 10.99 13.53
C GLN A 63 -0.14 12.44 13.37
N THR A 64 -0.82 12.77 12.27
CA THR A 64 -1.35 14.12 12.02
C THR A 64 -2.47 14.49 12.99
N HIS A 65 -3.31 13.52 13.37
CA HIS A 65 -4.40 13.73 14.35
C HIS A 65 -3.91 13.65 15.80
N GLY A 66 -2.68 13.18 16.05
CA GLY A 66 -2.12 13.02 17.40
C GLY A 66 -3.02 12.14 18.27
N GLY A 67 -3.31 12.60 19.49
CA GLY A 67 -4.17 11.85 20.43
C GLY A 67 -5.57 11.57 19.88
N PHE A 68 -6.12 12.44 19.03
CA PHE A 68 -7.43 12.23 18.39
C PHE A 68 -7.41 11.13 17.33
N GLY A 69 -6.23 10.74 16.82
CA GLY A 69 -6.08 9.59 15.94
C GLY A 69 -6.52 8.27 16.60
N PHE A 70 -6.46 8.19 17.93
CA PHE A 70 -6.91 7.04 18.70
C PHE A 70 -8.38 7.11 19.13
N ALA A 71 -9.04 8.25 18.92
CA ALA A 71 -10.44 8.41 19.28
C ALA A 71 -11.33 7.74 18.22
N ARG A 72 -12.33 6.98 18.68
CA ARG A 72 -13.31 6.32 17.80
C ARG A 72 -14.18 7.31 17.01
N GLU A 73 -14.28 8.55 17.45
CA GLU A 73 -15.09 9.59 16.80
C GLU A 73 -14.62 9.90 15.37
N TYR A 74 -13.33 9.74 15.09
CA TYR A 74 -12.72 10.06 13.79
C TYR A 74 -12.42 8.82 12.93
N ASP A 75 -12.67 7.62 13.45
CA ASP A 75 -12.41 6.31 12.79
C ASP A 75 -10.96 6.09 12.28
N VAL A 76 -10.02 6.99 12.58
CA VAL A 76 -8.61 6.87 12.16
C VAL A 76 -7.97 5.59 12.74
N GLU A 77 -8.20 5.32 14.02
CA GLU A 77 -7.73 4.10 14.70
C GLU A 77 -8.23 2.82 14.02
N ARG A 78 -9.49 2.85 13.56
CA ARG A 78 -10.12 1.72 12.88
C ARG A 78 -9.46 1.48 11.54
N LYS A 79 -9.28 2.54 10.75
CA LYS A 79 -8.60 2.44 9.44
C LYS A 79 -7.16 1.98 9.58
N PHE A 80 -6.44 2.49 10.57
CA PHE A 80 -5.07 2.05 10.88
C PHE A 80 -4.99 0.55 11.21
N ARG A 81 -5.94 0.00 11.98
CA ARG A 81 -6.00 -1.45 12.23
C ARG A 81 -6.31 -2.25 10.97
N GLU A 82 -7.20 -1.75 10.11
CA GLU A 82 -7.55 -2.41 8.85
C GLU A 82 -6.35 -2.54 7.91
N THR A 83 -5.49 -1.52 7.80
CA THR A 83 -4.30 -1.58 6.91
C THR A 83 -3.27 -2.62 7.34
N ARG A 84 -3.23 -2.97 8.63
CA ARG A 84 -2.36 -4.03 9.13
C ARG A 84 -2.70 -5.40 8.52
N LEU A 85 -3.97 -5.65 8.19
CA LEU A 85 -4.39 -6.89 7.56
C LEU A 85 -3.74 -7.07 6.18
N PHE A 86 -3.63 -5.99 5.40
CA PHE A 86 -3.07 -6.03 4.05
C PHE A 86 -1.57 -6.34 4.02
N GLN A 87 -0.88 -6.15 5.15
CA GLN A 87 0.53 -6.52 5.30
C GLN A 87 0.73 -8.04 5.40
N THR A 88 -0.32 -8.80 5.77
CA THR A 88 -0.22 -10.24 6.02
C THR A 88 -1.12 -11.10 5.14
N ALA A 89 -2.31 -10.61 4.79
CA ALA A 89 -3.32 -11.31 4.03
C ALA A 89 -3.72 -10.54 2.76
N PRO A 90 -4.22 -11.21 1.71
CA PRO A 90 -4.43 -12.66 1.58
C PRO A 90 -3.13 -13.46 1.32
N ILE A 91 -2.03 -12.76 1.05
CA ILE A 91 -0.70 -13.32 0.84
C ILE A 91 0.32 -12.44 1.56
N SER A 92 1.34 -13.05 2.18
CA SER A 92 2.36 -12.29 2.91
C SER A 92 3.26 -11.50 1.95
N THR A 93 3.79 -10.38 2.42
CA THR A 93 4.77 -9.58 1.66
C THR A 93 5.97 -10.41 1.21
N ASN A 94 6.46 -11.31 2.06
CA ASN A 94 7.59 -12.17 1.71
C ASN A 94 7.28 -13.12 0.56
N LEU A 95 6.08 -13.71 0.51
CA LEU A 95 5.70 -14.59 -0.59
C LEU A 95 5.58 -13.82 -1.93
N ILE A 96 5.09 -12.58 -1.88
CA ILE A 96 5.09 -11.69 -3.06
C ILE A 96 6.51 -11.42 -3.53
N LEU A 97 7.41 -11.05 -2.60
CA LEU A 97 8.80 -10.75 -2.94
C LEU A 97 9.53 -11.99 -3.47
N SER A 98 9.27 -13.17 -2.91
CA SER A 98 9.78 -14.44 -3.42
C SER A 98 9.27 -14.71 -4.84
N TYR A 99 7.97 -14.47 -5.11
CA TYR A 99 7.40 -14.61 -6.45
C TYR A 99 8.11 -13.68 -7.45
N ILE A 100 8.25 -12.40 -7.11
CA ILE A 100 8.92 -11.41 -7.97
C ILE A 100 10.38 -11.81 -8.23
N ALA A 101 11.11 -12.17 -7.17
CA ALA A 101 12.52 -12.56 -7.30
C ALA A 101 12.70 -13.77 -8.22
N GLU A 102 11.93 -14.83 -8.00
CA GLU A 102 12.08 -16.08 -8.75
C GLU A 102 11.47 -16.03 -10.16
N HIS A 103 10.24 -15.53 -10.29
CA HIS A 103 9.46 -15.68 -11.53
C HIS A 103 9.55 -14.46 -12.45
N VAL A 104 9.90 -13.28 -11.92
CA VAL A 104 10.00 -12.05 -12.71
C VAL A 104 11.46 -11.68 -12.97
N LEU A 105 12.31 -11.83 -11.95
CA LEU A 105 13.73 -11.48 -12.04
C LEU A 105 14.66 -12.68 -12.29
N GLU A 106 14.10 -13.90 -12.38
CA GLU A 106 14.83 -15.15 -12.63
C GLU A 106 15.98 -15.41 -11.64
N MET A 107 15.85 -14.90 -10.41
CA MET A 107 16.83 -15.13 -9.36
C MET A 107 16.72 -16.57 -8.83
N PRO A 108 17.84 -17.18 -8.36
CA PRO A 108 17.79 -18.51 -7.77
C PRO A 108 16.79 -18.59 -6.60
N ARG A 109 15.94 -19.62 -6.60
CA ARG A 109 14.98 -19.87 -5.52
C ARG A 109 15.71 -19.97 -4.17
N SER A 110 15.23 -19.21 -3.19
CA SER A 110 15.65 -19.30 -1.79
C SER A 110 14.62 -20.13 -1.01
N PHE A 111 15.11 -21.00 -0.12
CA PHE A 111 14.30 -22.00 0.61
C PHE A 111 13.59 -21.42 1.83
#